data_AF-A0A7Y4WH65-F1
#
_entry.id   AF-A0A7Y4WH65-F1
#
_cell.length_a   1.000
_cell.length_b   1.000
_cell.length_c   1.000
_cell.angle_alpha   90.00
_cell.angle_beta   90.00
_cell.angle_gamma   90.00
#
_symmetry.space_group_name_H-M   'P 1'
#
loop_
_entity.id
_entity.type
_entity.pdbx_description
1 polymer ?
#
loop_
_entity_poly.entity_id
_entity_poly.type
_entity_poly.pdbx_seq_one_letter_code
_entity_poly.pdbx_strand_id
1 'polypeptide(L)'
;HQGTVWPWLLGPFVEAWVRVQGASAAAKATARARFVAPLLAHLNHAGLGHVSEVADGDAPHVPGGCPFQAWSLGELLRLEERVLAPASLPASKTRGSPVA
;
A
#
# COMPACT_ATOMS: atom_id res chain seq x y z
N HIS A 1 -5.50 6.28 20.86
CA HIS A 1 -6.21 5.14 20.21
C HIS A 1 -7.74 5.21 20.37
N GLN A 2 -8.35 6.40 20.38
CA GLN A 2 -9.81 6.57 20.53
C GLN A 2 -10.31 7.55 19.45
N GLY A 3 -10.12 7.19 18.18
CA GLY A 3 -10.42 8.05 17.02
C GLY A 3 -9.20 8.47 16.20
N THR A 4 -7.99 8.32 16.74
CA THR A 4 -6.74 8.55 15.98
C THR A 4 -6.56 7.53 14.85
N VAL A 5 -6.24 7.99 13.64
CA VAL A 5 -5.85 7.14 12.52
C VAL A 5 -4.39 6.75 12.68
N TRP A 6 -4.09 5.47 12.45
CA TRP A 6 -2.73 4.93 12.39
C TRP A 6 -2.50 4.39 10.98
N PRO A 7 -1.82 5.14 10.09
CA PRO A 7 -1.72 4.78 8.68
C PRO A 7 -1.17 3.38 8.41
N TRP A 8 -0.26 2.87 9.24
CA TRP A 8 0.25 1.50 9.11
C TRP A 8 -0.85 0.42 9.12
N LEU A 9 -1.99 0.65 9.79
CA LEU A 9 -3.10 -0.32 9.82
C LEU A 9 -3.77 -0.52 8.45
N LEU A 10 -3.61 0.40 7.50
CA LEU A 10 -4.09 0.21 6.14
C LEU A 10 -3.43 -0.98 5.45
N GLY A 11 -2.19 -1.32 5.78
CA GLY A 11 -1.48 -2.45 5.23
C GLY A 11 -2.18 -3.80 5.43
N PRO A 12 -2.35 -4.30 6.67
CA PRO A 12 -3.08 -5.53 6.92
C PRO A 12 -4.55 -5.45 6.50
N PHE A 13 -5.20 -4.29 6.63
CA PHE A 13 -6.59 -4.10 6.20
C PHE A 13 -6.77 -4.30 4.69
N VAL A 14 -5.97 -3.61 3.87
CA VAL A 14 -6.06 -3.69 2.41
C VAL A 14 -5.74 -5.09 1.92
N GLU A 15 -4.73 -5.74 2.49
CA GLU A 15 -4.40 -7.12 2.13
C GLU A 15 -5.54 -8.09 2.42
N ALA A 16 -6.15 -8.02 3.60
CA ALA A 16 -7.30 -8.84 3.95
C ALA A 16 -8.48 -8.56 3.01
N TRP A 17 -8.76 -7.30 2.73
CA TRP A 17 -9.83 -6.88 1.82
C TRP A 17 -9.61 -7.45 0.40
N VAL A 18 -8.40 -7.33 -0.16
CA VAL A 18 -8.08 -7.86 -1.48
C VAL A 18 -8.22 -9.38 -1.53
N ARG A 19 -7.78 -10.10 -0.49
CA ARG A 19 -7.89 -11.57 -0.41
C ARG A 19 -9.33 -12.05 -0.39
N VAL A 20 -10.19 -11.40 0.38
CA VAL A 20 -11.64 -11.72 0.43
C VAL A 20 -12.31 -11.47 -0.93
N GLN A 21 -11.82 -10.51 -1.71
CA GLN A 21 -12.29 -10.20 -3.07
C GLN A 21 -11.62 -11.07 -4.16
N GLY A 22 -10.97 -12.17 -3.78
CA GLY A 22 -10.35 -13.14 -4.70
C GLY A 22 -9.05 -12.66 -5.34
N ALA A 23 -8.41 -11.61 -4.81
CA ALA A 23 -7.15 -11.06 -5.31
C ALA A 23 -7.12 -10.72 -6.81
N SER A 24 -8.29 -10.46 -7.40
CA SER A 24 -8.41 -10.13 -8.82
C SER A 24 -7.76 -8.78 -9.15
N ALA A 25 -7.40 -8.57 -10.42
CA ALA A 25 -6.89 -7.28 -10.88
C ALA A 25 -7.88 -6.13 -10.59
N ALA A 26 -9.19 -6.39 -10.75
CA ALA A 26 -10.24 -5.43 -10.42
C ALA A 26 -10.30 -5.11 -8.91
N ALA A 27 -10.14 -6.13 -8.04
CA ALA A 27 -10.05 -5.92 -6.60
C ALA A 27 -8.83 -5.07 -6.24
N LYS A 28 -7.65 -5.40 -6.77
CA LYS A 28 -6.42 -4.62 -6.54
C LYS A 28 -6.56 -3.17 -7.00
N ALA A 29 -7.16 -2.93 -8.17
CA ALA A 29 -7.44 -1.59 -8.67
C ALA A 29 -8.39 -0.81 -7.76
N THR A 30 -9.46 -1.46 -7.30
CA THR A 30 -10.43 -0.86 -6.36
C THR A 30 -9.76 -0.52 -5.03
N ALA A 31 -8.93 -1.41 -4.50
CA ALA A 31 -8.19 -1.18 -3.26
C ALA A 31 -7.23 0.00 -3.38
N ARG A 32 -6.50 0.10 -4.51
CA ARG A 32 -5.61 1.23 -4.78
C ARG A 32 -6.39 2.56 -4.77
N ALA A 33 -7.50 2.61 -5.50
CA ALA A 33 -8.31 3.83 -5.63
C ALA A 33 -8.96 4.25 -4.31
N ARG A 34 -9.49 3.30 -3.52
CA ARG A 34 -10.25 3.61 -2.30
C ARG A 34 -9.41 3.83 -1.07
N PHE A 35 -8.33 3.06 -0.90
CA PHE A 35 -7.63 2.97 0.38
C PHE A 35 -6.21 3.49 0.32
N VAL A 36 -5.52 3.33 -0.82
CA VAL A 36 -4.10 3.70 -0.95
C VAL A 36 -3.92 5.12 -1.47
N ALA A 37 -4.85 5.63 -2.30
CA ALA A 37 -4.77 6.98 -2.85
C ALA A 37 -4.57 8.09 -1.79
N PRO A 38 -5.21 8.08 -0.61
CA PRO A 38 -4.95 9.07 0.43
C PRO A 38 -3.51 9.04 0.96
N LEU A 39 -2.91 7.84 1.10
CA LEU A 39 -1.51 7.70 1.53
C LEU A 39 -0.53 8.22 0.47
N LEU A 40 -0.82 8.00 -0.82
CA LEU A 40 0.00 8.54 -1.91
C LEU A 40 -0.06 10.06 -1.96
N ALA A 41 -1.24 10.65 -1.72
CA ALA A 41 -1.39 12.11 -1.62
C ALA A 41 -0.60 12.67 -0.43
N HIS A 42 -0.63 11.97 0.71
CA HIS A 42 0.09 12.35 1.93
C HIS A 42 1.61 12.44 1.73
N LEU A 43 2.21 11.72 0.77
CA LEU A 43 3.66 11.81 0.49
C LEU A 43 4.15 13.23 0.14
N ASN A 44 3.25 14.13 -0.24
CA ASN A 44 3.55 15.53 -0.52
C ASN A 44 3.23 16.47 0.66
N HIS A 45 2.93 15.93 1.84
CA HIS A 45 2.50 16.69 3.01
C HIS A 45 3.21 16.21 4.30
N ALA A 46 3.41 17.12 5.26
CA ALA A 46 4.14 16.94 6.53
C ALA A 46 5.63 16.49 6.41
N GLY A 47 5.91 15.34 5.79
CA GLY A 47 7.25 14.81 5.53
C GLY A 47 7.36 14.34 4.08
N LEU A 48 8.15 15.05 3.27
CA LEU A 48 8.28 14.76 1.84
C LEU A 48 8.75 13.32 1.59
N GLY A 49 7.98 12.58 0.80
CA GLY A 49 8.23 11.18 0.47
C GLY A 49 7.92 10.20 1.60
N HIS A 50 7.27 10.64 2.68
CA HIS A 50 6.99 9.81 3.86
C HIS A 50 5.53 9.86 4.30
N VAL A 51 5.17 8.92 5.18
CA VAL A 51 3.85 8.83 5.81
C VAL A 51 4.00 9.09 7.30
N SER A 52 3.14 9.96 7.83
CA SER A 52 3.12 10.32 9.25
C SER A 52 2.69 9.15 10.13
N GLU A 53 3.10 9.21 11.40
CA GLU A 53 2.78 8.20 12.41
C GLU A 53 1.27 8.07 12.68
N VAL A 54 0.59 9.21 12.77
CA VAL A 54 -0.85 9.31 13.05
C VAL A 54 -1.48 10.42 12.23
N ALA A 55 -2.81 10.39 12.13
CA ALA A 55 -3.63 11.49 11.64
C ALA A 55 -4.95 11.59 12.42
N ASP A 56 -5.63 12.71 12.29
CA ASP A 56 -6.97 12.90 12.85
C ASP A 56 -7.98 11.94 12.20
N GLY A 57 -8.91 11.42 13.01
CA GLY A 57 -9.99 10.53 12.56
C GLY A 57 -11.00 11.18 11.65
N ASP A 58 -11.28 12.46 11.91
CA ASP A 58 -12.20 13.25 11.13
C ASP A 58 -11.48 14.04 10.04
N ALA A 59 -12.20 14.37 8.97
CA ALA A 59 -11.70 15.27 7.95
C ALA A 59 -11.29 16.63 8.58
N PRO A 60 -10.17 17.23 8.16
CA PRO A 60 -9.38 16.91 6.97
C PRO A 60 -8.24 15.89 7.20
N HIS A 61 -8.26 15.12 8.30
CA HIS A 61 -7.22 14.13 8.64
C HIS A 61 -5.84 14.76 8.81
N VAL A 62 -5.74 15.81 9.63
CA VAL A 62 -4.48 16.52 9.88
C VAL A 62 -3.42 15.51 10.37
N PRO A 63 -2.22 15.50 9.78
CA PRO A 63 -1.18 14.58 10.22
C PRO A 63 -0.56 15.00 11.54
N GLY A 64 -0.14 14.02 12.32
CA GLY A 64 0.52 14.21 13.61
C GLY A 64 1.58 13.16 13.88
N GLY A 65 2.18 13.26 15.07
CA GLY A 65 3.30 12.41 15.48
C GLY A 65 4.54 12.60 14.61
N CYS A 66 5.35 11.54 14.49
CA CYS A 66 6.55 11.58 13.65
C CYS A 66 6.19 11.68 12.14
N PRO A 67 6.72 12.67 11.39
CA PRO A 67 6.42 12.81 9.97
C PRO A 67 7.13 11.77 9.07
N PHE A 68 8.18 11.11 9.57
CA PHE A 68 8.98 10.12 8.85
C PHE A 68 8.83 8.73 9.48
N GLN A 69 7.62 8.17 9.51
CA GLN A 69 7.39 6.90 10.20
C GLN A 69 7.62 5.66 9.33
N ALA A 70 8.70 4.94 9.61
CA ALA A 70 9.09 3.67 9.02
C ALA A 70 7.95 2.65 8.91
N TRP A 71 7.14 2.43 9.93
CA TRP A 71 6.07 1.41 9.86
C TRP A 71 4.94 1.77 8.90
N SER A 72 4.65 3.06 8.71
CA SER A 72 3.55 3.54 7.88
C SER A 72 3.98 3.59 6.42
N LEU A 73 5.18 4.12 6.15
CA LEU A 73 5.76 4.04 4.83
C LEU A 73 6.06 2.58 4.43
N GLY A 74 6.53 1.76 5.37
CA GLY A 74 6.81 0.34 5.15
C GLY A 74 5.57 -0.44 4.71
N GLU A 75 4.42 -0.22 5.35
CA GLU A 75 3.18 -0.87 4.93
C GLU A 75 2.67 -0.35 3.57
N LEU A 76 2.87 0.93 3.24
CA LEU A 76 2.56 1.45 1.91
C LEU A 76 3.41 0.76 0.83
N LEU A 77 4.73 0.66 1.04
CA LEU A 77 5.65 -0.02 0.11
C LEU A 77 5.30 -1.50 -0.04
N ARG A 78 5.01 -2.19 1.07
CA ARG A 78 4.61 -3.61 1.06
C ARG A 78 3.32 -3.82 0.26
N LEU A 79 2.34 -2.94 0.39
CA LEU A 79 1.12 -2.99 -0.40
C LEU A 79 1.42 -2.85 -1.90
N GLU A 80 2.19 -1.83 -2.29
CA GLU A 80 2.56 -1.58 -3.69
C GLU A 80 3.31 -2.76 -4.30
N GLU A 81 4.32 -3.29 -3.60
CA GLU A 81 5.24 -4.31 -4.15
C GLU A 81 4.70 -5.73 -4.10
N ARG A 82 3.91 -6.09 -3.07
CA ARG A 82 3.55 -7.51 -2.80
C ARG A 82 2.07 -7.80 -2.95
N VAL A 83 1.19 -6.85 -2.61
CA VAL A 83 -0.25 -7.10 -2.55
C VAL A 83 -0.93 -6.60 -3.81
N LEU A 84 -0.62 -5.36 -4.22
CA LEU A 84 -1.26 -4.66 -5.32
C LEU A 84 -0.47 -4.74 -6.63
N ALA A 85 0.78 -5.19 -6.59
CA ALA A 85 1.56 -5.46 -7.78
C ALA A 85 0.78 -6.39 -8.74
N PRO A 86 0.87 -6.14 -10.06
CA PRO A 86 0.38 -7.09 -11.05
C PRO A 86 1.09 -8.43 -10.87
N ALA A 87 0.42 -9.53 -11.25
CA ALA A 87 1.09 -10.83 -11.28
C ALA A 87 2.32 -10.71 -12.20
N SER A 88 3.50 -11.01 -11.67
CA SER A 88 4.70 -11.08 -12.50
C SER A 88 4.48 -12.16 -13.55
N LEU A 89 4.73 -11.82 -14.82
CA LEU A 89 4.75 -12.82 -15.87
C LEU A 89 5.78 -13.89 -15.49
N PRO A 90 5.47 -15.19 -15.62
CA PRO A 90 6.45 -16.22 -15.38
C PRO A 90 7.65 -15.98 -16.31
N ALA A 91 8.85 -16.00 -15.74
CA ALA A 91 10.08 -15.89 -16.53
C ALA A 91 10.06 -16.94 -17.64
N SER A 92 10.17 -16.50 -18.89
CA SER A 92 10.25 -17.38 -20.05
C SER A 92 11.44 -18.32 -19.85
N LYS A 93 11.17 -19.63 -19.66
CA LYS A 93 12.22 -20.65 -19.75
C LYS A 93 12.73 -20.63 -21.18
N THR A 94 13.90 -20.03 -21.41
CA THR A 94 14.67 -20.24 -22.63
C THR A 94 14.95 -21.74 -22.73
N ARG A 95 14.20 -22.44 -23.59
CA ARG A 95 14.53 -23.80 -24.00
C ARG A 95 15.90 -23.72 -24.66
N GLY A 96 16.94 -24.22 -24.00
CA GLY A 96 18.22 -24.44 -24.65
C GLY A 96 17.99 -25.35 -25.84
N SER A 97 18.39 -24.90 -27.04
CA SER A 97 18.47 -25.78 -28.20
C SER A 97 19.47 -26.90 -27.89
N PRO A 98 19.15 -28.16 -28.20
CA PRO A 98 20.17 -29.20 -28.19
C PRO A 98 21.19 -28.86 -29.29
N VAL A 99 22.46 -28.79 -28.90
CA VAL A 99 23.59 -28.78 -29.83
C VAL A 99 23.64 -30.15 -30.49
N ALA A 100 23.62 -30.17 -31.81
CA ALA A 100 23.78 -31.36 -32.64
C ALA A 100 25.25 -31.82 -32.68
#